data_AF-A0A2Z6QYD8-F1
#
_entry.id   AF-A0A2Z6QYD8-F1
#
_cell.length_a   1.000
_cell.length_b   1.000
_cell.length_c   1.000
_cell.angle_alpha   90.00
_cell.angle_beta   90.00
_cell.angle_gamma   90.00
#
_symmetry.space_group_name_H-M   'P 1'
#
loop_
_entity.id
_entity.type
_entity.pdbx_description
1 polymer ?
#
loop_
_entity_poly.entity_id
_entity_poly.type
_entity_poly.pdbx_seq_one_letter_code
_entity_poly.pdbx_strand_id
1 'polypeptide(L)'
;MINIDNYTNFEIILMKWTKEFFYHNEKDPKNFLNFMKKHHENENWFSSLIGFFYEYNIVDETTSKHSISKFYLSSINKYNENNKLTSMYQLFNIIIAKYLLSFYYYKDVILFRNVLVAKEFRDTHVMSHDQFENFNGLEINLCKDETSKIEKYFGSQNKGFNENDENQVDEELVKLNNLGYCYQYGIGHMKNEFRALQFYLKSAKGGNPDAQNNLGYCYQHGIGTEKNDEKAIKWYSKAANKGNSHAQYNLGICYQNGVGIFSDYKKAFECYLKSAEMGYTLAQNILGTCYQNEIGVEKDLKKAIYWYQKAADNGNKFAQYNLGNLYNNGDGMEKDERKAFEYYNKSADRDYLYAQFELACCYEKGIGIDIDLVKAFELYKIVAEKGDNNAQKILATLYQNGKGTEKDLDKAHYWRNKVEENDSEIAQYNLGNCYKNGKGIAKDEVKALEYYEKSADKGYVAAQFELGCCYDKGIGTEVDQIKALLLYKSAYDKGYEPASNNLFNLMKKGVGKNVYWFPPPGVVFVEEKS
;
A
#
# COMPACT_ATOMS: atom_id res chain seq x y z
N MET A 1 2.96 -0.32 -7.23
CA MET A 1 1.78 0.33 -7.84
C MET A 1 2.03 1.83 -7.77
N ILE A 2 2.30 2.48 -8.90
CA ILE A 2 2.49 3.95 -8.94
C ILE A 2 1.11 4.55 -8.72
N ASN A 3 0.95 5.39 -7.69
CA ASN A 3 -0.32 6.01 -7.37
C ASN A 3 -0.77 6.90 -8.54
N ILE A 4 -2.02 6.75 -8.97
CA ILE A 4 -2.57 7.29 -10.24
C ILE A 4 -2.69 8.83 -10.21
N ASP A 5 -2.55 9.45 -9.04
CA ASP A 5 -2.60 10.91 -8.84
C ASP A 5 -1.50 11.69 -9.58
N ASN A 6 -0.48 11.00 -10.12
CA ASN A 6 0.71 11.62 -10.73
C ASN A 6 0.73 11.60 -12.28
N TYR A 7 -0.39 11.33 -12.93
CA TYR A 7 -0.45 11.20 -14.41
C TYR A 7 0.07 12.46 -15.14
N THR A 8 -0.17 13.65 -14.57
CA THR A 8 0.29 14.94 -15.12
C THR A 8 1.82 15.06 -15.18
N ASN A 9 2.53 14.42 -14.24
CA ASN A 9 3.98 14.48 -14.12
C ASN A 9 4.67 13.15 -14.44
N PHE A 10 3.93 12.12 -14.86
CA PHE A 10 4.45 10.77 -15.02
C PHE A 10 5.65 10.69 -15.96
N GLU A 11 5.56 11.35 -17.12
CA GLU A 11 6.66 11.42 -18.09
C GLU A 11 7.90 12.13 -17.51
N ILE A 12 7.70 13.21 -16.74
CA ILE A 12 8.77 13.95 -16.08
C ILE A 12 9.43 13.08 -15.01
N ILE A 13 8.63 12.34 -14.24
CA ILE A 13 9.11 11.41 -13.21
C ILE A 13 9.92 10.27 -13.86
N LEU A 14 9.39 9.67 -14.93
CA LEU A 14 10.06 8.59 -15.64
C LEU A 14 11.38 9.05 -16.27
N MET A 15 11.40 10.24 -16.86
CA MET A 15 12.62 10.87 -17.37
C MET A 15 13.62 11.12 -16.23
N LYS A 16 13.19 11.70 -15.11
CA LYS A 16 14.05 11.99 -13.94
C LYS A 16 14.65 10.72 -13.36
N TRP A 17 13.83 9.70 -13.11
CA TRP A 17 14.29 8.39 -12.64
C TRP A 17 15.29 7.75 -13.59
N THR A 18 15.08 7.87 -14.89
CA THR A 18 16.03 7.34 -15.88
C THR A 18 17.38 8.07 -15.80
N LYS A 19 17.37 9.41 -15.69
CA LYS A 19 18.60 10.21 -15.53
C LYS A 19 19.30 9.93 -14.20
N GLU A 20 18.56 9.84 -13.10
CA GLU A 20 19.07 9.49 -11.77
C GLU A 20 19.66 8.08 -11.73
N PHE A 21 19.02 7.10 -12.40
CA PHE A 21 19.55 5.75 -12.52
C PHE A 21 20.95 5.74 -13.15
N PHE A 22 21.14 6.46 -14.27
CA PHE A 22 22.45 6.55 -14.92
C PHE A 22 23.49 7.28 -14.05
N TYR A 23 23.08 8.36 -13.39
CA TYR A 23 23.93 9.12 -12.46
C TYR A 23 24.43 8.26 -11.29
N HIS A 24 23.52 7.58 -10.59
CA HIS A 24 23.87 6.78 -9.41
C HIS A 24 24.62 5.48 -9.72
N ASN A 25 24.53 4.98 -10.95
CA ASN A 25 25.25 3.79 -11.38
C ASN A 25 26.55 4.11 -12.15
N GLU A 26 26.97 5.39 -12.21
CA GLU A 26 28.16 5.85 -12.94
C GLU A 26 28.20 5.37 -14.41
N LYS A 27 27.04 5.32 -15.06
CA LYS A 27 26.86 4.79 -16.43
C LYS A 27 26.50 5.90 -17.40
N ASP A 28 27.21 5.99 -18.52
CA ASP A 28 26.90 6.95 -19.59
C ASP A 28 25.70 6.49 -20.45
N PRO A 29 24.57 7.21 -20.45
CA PRO A 29 23.39 6.87 -21.27
C PRO A 29 23.69 6.75 -22.77
N LYS A 30 24.69 7.49 -23.28
CA LYS A 30 25.06 7.47 -24.70
C LYS A 30 25.66 6.13 -25.12
N ASN A 31 26.41 5.48 -24.22
CA ASN A 31 26.95 4.14 -24.47
C ASN A 31 25.83 3.10 -24.56
N PHE A 32 24.82 3.18 -23.69
CA PHE A 32 23.65 2.29 -23.72
C PHE A 32 22.82 2.47 -24.98
N LEU A 33 22.57 3.72 -25.39
CA LEU A 33 21.89 3.99 -26.66
C LEU A 33 22.64 3.39 -27.86
N ASN A 34 23.97 3.51 -27.87
CA ASN A 34 24.80 2.92 -28.92
C ASN A 34 24.78 1.39 -28.92
N PHE A 35 24.78 0.76 -27.73
CA PHE A 35 24.64 -0.70 -27.63
C PHE A 35 23.29 -1.17 -28.16
N MET A 36 22.21 -0.50 -27.78
CA MET A 36 20.86 -0.82 -28.28
C MET A 36 20.78 -0.71 -29.79
N LYS A 37 21.31 0.36 -30.39
CA LYS A 37 21.35 0.56 -31.85
C LYS A 37 22.16 -0.51 -32.58
N LYS A 38 23.30 -0.95 -32.03
CA LYS A 38 24.20 -1.91 -32.66
C LYS A 38 23.75 -3.38 -32.49
N HIS A 39 22.76 -3.64 -31.65
CA HIS A 39 22.29 -4.99 -31.41
C HIS A 39 21.65 -5.60 -32.67
N HIS A 40 21.95 -6.86 -32.98
CA HIS A 40 21.42 -7.55 -34.17
C HIS A 40 19.88 -7.68 -34.16
N GLU A 41 19.28 -7.77 -32.97
CA GLU A 41 17.82 -7.72 -32.76
C GLU A 41 17.31 -6.33 -32.32
N ASN A 42 17.99 -5.22 -32.66
CA ASN A 42 17.63 -3.89 -32.12
C ASN A 42 16.15 -3.53 -32.32
N GLU A 43 15.59 -3.84 -33.49
CA GLU A 43 14.23 -3.48 -33.84
C GLU A 43 13.22 -4.30 -33.03
N ASN A 44 13.61 -5.53 -32.67
CA ASN A 44 12.78 -6.45 -31.90
C ASN A 44 12.80 -6.07 -30.42
N TRP A 45 13.99 -5.79 -29.85
CA TRP A 45 14.15 -5.68 -28.39
C TRP A 45 14.17 -4.25 -27.86
N PHE A 46 14.61 -3.29 -28.68
CA PHE A 46 15.00 -1.98 -28.17
C PHE A 46 14.38 -0.81 -28.92
N SER A 47 13.64 -1.03 -30.00
CA SER A 47 13.08 0.06 -30.83
C SER A 47 12.27 1.07 -30.00
N SER A 48 11.42 0.62 -29.07
CA SER A 48 10.66 1.54 -28.19
C SER A 48 11.53 2.28 -27.17
N LEU A 49 12.57 1.62 -26.63
CA LEU A 49 13.51 2.24 -25.71
C LEU A 49 14.39 3.28 -26.44
N ILE A 50 14.79 3.00 -27.68
CA ILE A 50 15.50 3.95 -28.54
C ILE A 50 14.62 5.17 -28.81
N GLY A 51 13.34 4.97 -29.13
CA GLY A 51 12.37 6.06 -29.27
C GLY A 51 12.24 6.90 -28.00
N PHE A 52 12.16 6.26 -26.84
CA PHE A 52 12.07 6.92 -25.54
C PHE A 52 13.30 7.80 -25.23
N PHE A 53 14.52 7.31 -25.51
CA PHE A 53 15.75 8.07 -25.30
C PHE A 53 15.77 9.39 -26.08
N TYR A 54 15.23 9.37 -27.31
CA TYR A 54 15.11 10.56 -28.15
C TYR A 54 13.96 11.46 -27.75
N GLU A 55 12.80 10.91 -27.39
CA GLU A 55 11.63 11.71 -27.03
C GLU A 55 11.87 12.56 -25.79
N TYR A 56 12.56 12.02 -24.80
CA TYR A 56 12.76 12.67 -23.50
C TYR A 56 14.15 13.29 -23.31
N ASN A 57 14.92 13.47 -24.39
CA ASN A 57 16.27 14.04 -24.37
C ASN A 57 17.13 13.45 -23.24
N ILE A 58 17.17 12.11 -23.18
CA ILE A 58 18.05 11.38 -22.25
C ILE A 58 19.51 11.54 -22.68
N VAL A 59 19.73 11.70 -24.00
CA VAL A 59 20.99 12.10 -24.62
C VAL A 59 20.79 13.39 -25.42
N ASP A 60 21.79 14.27 -25.49
CA ASP A 60 21.77 15.47 -26.32
C ASP A 60 21.99 15.14 -27.81
N GLU A 61 21.05 14.40 -28.42
CA GLU A 61 20.99 14.12 -29.86
C GLU A 61 19.59 14.47 -30.40
N THR A 62 19.51 15.41 -31.36
CA THR A 62 18.22 15.86 -31.91
C THR A 62 17.68 14.90 -32.97
N THR A 63 16.47 14.35 -32.75
CA THR A 63 15.71 13.56 -33.74
C THR A 63 14.35 14.22 -33.97
N SER A 64 13.80 14.21 -35.21
CA SER A 64 12.51 14.87 -35.49
C SER A 64 11.33 14.17 -34.79
N LYS A 65 10.30 14.91 -34.34
CA LYS A 65 9.09 14.32 -33.73
C LYS A 65 8.39 13.30 -34.64
N HIS A 66 8.37 13.55 -35.95
CA HIS A 66 7.73 12.67 -36.93
C HIS A 66 8.45 11.32 -37.12
N SER A 67 9.67 11.17 -36.61
CA SER A 67 10.42 9.90 -36.58
C SER A 67 10.25 9.08 -35.29
N ILE A 68 9.72 9.65 -34.20
CA ILE A 68 9.63 8.95 -32.90
C ILE A 68 8.53 7.89 -32.91
N SER A 69 7.33 8.22 -33.41
CA SER A 69 6.23 7.26 -33.48
C SER A 69 6.55 6.04 -34.36
N LYS A 70 7.49 6.17 -35.31
CA LYS A 70 7.98 5.04 -36.12
C LYS A 70 8.73 4.01 -35.28
N PHE A 71 9.49 4.44 -34.28
CA PHE A 71 10.18 3.53 -33.36
C PHE A 71 9.18 2.68 -32.55
N TYR A 72 8.09 3.30 -32.08
CA TYR A 72 7.03 2.61 -31.34
C TYR A 72 6.19 1.70 -32.25
N LEU A 73 5.84 2.15 -33.45
CA LEU A 73 5.08 1.34 -34.41
C LEU A 73 5.90 0.17 -34.96
N SER A 74 7.22 0.31 -35.08
CA SER A 74 8.10 -0.75 -35.61
C SER A 74 8.07 -2.01 -34.75
N SER A 75 8.06 -1.90 -33.41
CA SER A 75 7.97 -3.07 -32.54
C SER A 75 6.63 -3.79 -32.66
N ILE A 76 5.55 -3.02 -32.86
CA ILE A 76 4.17 -3.53 -32.96
C ILE A 76 3.91 -4.19 -34.32
N ASN A 77 4.30 -3.54 -35.42
CA ASN A 77 4.02 -4.03 -36.78
C ASN A 77 4.76 -5.33 -37.10
N LYS A 78 6.01 -5.47 -36.62
CA LYS A 78 6.84 -6.65 -36.86
C LYS A 78 6.30 -7.92 -36.17
N TYR A 79 5.56 -7.75 -35.08
CA TYR A 79 4.82 -8.82 -34.44
C TYR A 79 3.60 -9.27 -35.27
N ASN A 80 2.87 -8.33 -35.87
CA ASN A 80 1.70 -8.61 -36.70
C ASN A 80 2.06 -9.34 -38.01
N GLU A 81 3.26 -9.14 -38.55
CA GLU A 81 3.72 -9.80 -39.78
C GLU A 81 4.03 -11.30 -39.58
N ASN A 82 4.57 -11.70 -38.42
CA ASN A 82 5.06 -13.07 -38.19
C ASN A 82 4.17 -13.91 -37.26
N ASN A 83 3.21 -13.29 -36.55
CA ASN A 83 2.29 -13.92 -35.59
C ASN A 83 2.93 -14.84 -34.52
N LYS A 84 4.26 -14.78 -34.37
CA LYS A 84 5.07 -15.62 -33.49
C LYS A 84 6.06 -14.72 -32.73
N LEU A 85 6.04 -14.83 -31.40
CA LEU A 85 6.96 -14.14 -30.53
C LEU A 85 8.34 -14.80 -30.60
N THR A 86 9.41 -14.03 -30.85
CA THR A 86 10.78 -14.55 -30.92
C THR A 86 11.53 -14.43 -29.59
N SER A 87 11.16 -13.48 -28.72
CA SER A 87 11.77 -13.33 -27.38
C SER A 87 10.87 -12.56 -26.39
N MET A 88 11.14 -12.66 -25.08
CA MET A 88 10.46 -11.81 -24.07
C MET A 88 10.89 -10.34 -24.15
N TYR A 89 12.10 -10.05 -24.63
CA TYR A 89 12.52 -8.66 -24.88
C TYR A 89 11.68 -8.03 -25.99
N GLN A 90 11.27 -8.82 -26.98
CA GLN A 90 10.29 -8.38 -27.99
C GLN A 90 8.94 -8.04 -27.36
N LEU A 91 8.48 -8.86 -26.42
CA LEU A 91 7.22 -8.61 -25.70
C LEU A 91 7.30 -7.33 -24.84
N PHE A 92 8.35 -7.18 -24.03
CA PHE A 92 8.54 -5.96 -23.23
C PHE A 92 8.62 -4.72 -24.11
N ASN A 93 9.33 -4.81 -25.23
CA ASN A 93 9.43 -3.72 -26.20
C ASN A 93 8.09 -3.38 -26.86
N ILE A 94 7.20 -4.35 -27.09
CA ILE A 94 5.83 -4.14 -27.57
C ILE A 94 4.96 -3.48 -26.49
N ILE A 95 5.02 -3.97 -25.26
CA ILE A 95 4.27 -3.39 -24.13
C ILE A 95 4.70 -1.93 -23.95
N ILE A 96 6.00 -1.67 -23.83
CA ILE A 96 6.56 -0.32 -23.68
C ILE A 96 6.13 0.56 -24.86
N ALA A 97 6.22 0.06 -26.10
CA ALA A 97 5.76 0.81 -27.28
C ALA A 97 4.27 1.17 -27.22
N LYS A 98 3.39 0.22 -26.87
CA LYS A 98 1.95 0.48 -26.78
C LYS A 98 1.63 1.54 -25.71
N TYR A 99 2.33 1.51 -24.57
CA TYR A 99 2.21 2.55 -23.55
C TYR A 99 2.73 3.91 -24.06
N LEU A 100 3.93 3.98 -24.62
CA LEU A 100 4.50 5.25 -25.10
C LEU A 100 3.69 5.84 -26.26
N LEU A 101 3.14 5.01 -27.15
CA LEU A 101 2.30 5.44 -28.26
C LEU A 101 0.96 6.03 -27.78
N SER A 102 0.38 5.49 -26.70
CA SER A 102 -0.86 6.03 -26.14
C SER A 102 -0.64 7.41 -25.53
N PHE A 103 0.48 7.60 -24.81
CA PHE A 103 0.91 8.91 -24.31
C PHE A 103 1.16 9.88 -25.48
N TYR A 104 1.92 9.46 -26.49
CA TYR A 104 2.30 10.31 -27.63
C TYR A 104 1.09 10.94 -28.36
N TYR A 105 -0.01 10.20 -28.54
CA TYR A 105 -1.18 10.68 -29.30
C TYR A 105 -2.31 11.27 -28.45
N TYR A 106 -2.51 10.79 -27.22
CA TYR A 106 -3.72 11.08 -26.46
C TYR A 106 -3.48 11.78 -25.12
N LYS A 107 -2.24 12.19 -24.82
CA LYS A 107 -1.88 12.92 -23.59
C LYS A 107 -2.85 14.05 -23.27
N ASP A 108 -3.17 14.91 -24.24
CA ASP A 108 -4.06 16.06 -24.03
C ASP A 108 -5.51 15.63 -23.73
N VAL A 109 -5.98 14.53 -24.32
CA VAL A 109 -7.33 13.98 -24.09
C VAL A 109 -7.42 13.32 -22.71
N ILE A 110 -6.38 12.58 -22.30
CA ILE A 110 -6.31 11.95 -20.97
C ILE A 110 -6.24 13.01 -19.88
N LEU A 111 -5.45 14.06 -20.08
CA LEU A 111 -5.35 15.20 -19.15
C LEU A 111 -6.68 15.99 -19.06
N PHE A 112 -7.35 16.23 -20.19
CA PHE A 112 -8.63 16.96 -20.21
C PHE A 112 -9.77 16.18 -19.53
N ARG A 113 -9.85 14.86 -19.72
CA ARG A 113 -10.83 14.02 -19.02
C ARG A 113 -10.54 13.90 -17.52
N ASN A 114 -9.28 13.86 -17.08
CA ASN A 114 -8.97 13.87 -15.64
C ASN A 114 -9.44 15.16 -14.93
N VAL A 115 -9.43 16.31 -15.61
CA VAL A 115 -9.98 17.57 -15.09
C VAL A 115 -11.52 17.54 -14.99
N LEU A 116 -12.22 16.86 -15.90
CA LEU A 116 -13.68 16.66 -15.85
C LEU A 116 -14.08 15.63 -14.81
N VAL A 117 -13.33 14.52 -14.72
CA VAL A 117 -13.53 13.44 -13.75
C VAL A 117 -13.29 13.93 -12.31
N ALA A 118 -12.31 14.81 -12.08
CA ALA A 118 -12.12 15.48 -10.78
C ALA A 118 -13.24 16.47 -10.42
N LYS A 119 -14.03 16.92 -11.40
CA LYS A 119 -15.24 17.77 -11.20
C LYS A 119 -16.52 16.97 -11.03
N GLU A 120 -16.61 15.78 -11.63
CA GLU A 120 -17.84 14.95 -11.70
C GLU A 120 -17.92 13.82 -10.65
N PHE A 121 -16.86 13.54 -9.90
CA PHE A 121 -16.93 12.58 -8.77
C PHE A 121 -17.62 13.19 -7.54
N ARG A 122 -18.94 13.34 -7.65
CA ARG A 122 -19.84 13.40 -6.49
C ARG A 122 -20.95 12.35 -6.50
N ASP A 123 -21.12 11.55 -7.55
CA ASP A 123 -22.04 10.40 -7.55
C ASP A 123 -21.52 9.24 -8.42
N THR A 124 -21.86 8.02 -8.03
CA THR A 124 -21.29 6.74 -8.48
C THR A 124 -21.69 6.33 -9.91
N HIS A 125 -20.70 5.96 -10.74
CA HIS A 125 -20.68 4.72 -11.56
C HIS A 125 -19.28 4.47 -12.15
N VAL A 126 -18.77 3.27 -11.95
CA VAL A 126 -17.50 2.76 -12.50
C VAL A 126 -17.63 2.64 -14.03
N MET A 127 -16.70 3.22 -14.79
CA MET A 127 -16.58 2.95 -16.23
C MET A 127 -16.30 1.46 -16.46
N SER A 128 -17.08 0.81 -17.34
CA SER A 128 -16.81 -0.58 -17.74
C SER A 128 -15.52 -0.66 -18.57
N HIS A 129 -14.81 -1.76 -18.36
CA HIS A 129 -13.51 -2.12 -18.96
C HIS A 129 -13.50 -2.11 -20.50
N ASP A 130 -14.67 -2.16 -21.15
CA ASP A 130 -14.81 -2.43 -22.58
C ASP A 130 -14.61 -1.21 -23.50
N GLN A 131 -14.70 0.02 -22.99
CA GLN A 131 -14.59 1.22 -23.84
C GLN A 131 -13.15 1.62 -24.19
N PHE A 132 -12.15 0.94 -23.61
CA PHE A 132 -10.73 1.18 -23.88
C PHE A 132 -10.20 0.32 -25.04
N GLU A 133 -10.96 -0.66 -25.53
CA GLU A 133 -10.43 -1.70 -26.45
C GLU A 133 -10.55 -1.38 -27.95
N ASN A 134 -11.15 -0.24 -28.37
CA ASN A 134 -11.38 0.02 -29.79
C ASN A 134 -10.69 1.31 -30.28
N PHE A 135 -9.46 1.19 -30.80
CA PHE A 135 -8.67 2.30 -31.34
C PHE A 135 -8.52 2.19 -32.87
N ASN A 136 -9.33 2.89 -33.67
CA ASN A 136 -9.20 2.97 -35.14
C ASN A 136 -9.04 1.60 -35.85
N GLY A 137 -9.71 0.55 -35.37
CA GLY A 137 -9.62 -0.81 -35.92
C GLY A 137 -8.37 -1.60 -35.48
N LEU A 138 -7.52 -1.04 -34.62
CA LEU A 138 -6.50 -1.75 -33.86
C LEU A 138 -7.05 -2.04 -32.45
N GLU A 139 -7.51 -3.27 -32.23
CA GLU A 139 -7.75 -3.79 -30.87
C GLU A 139 -6.38 -3.94 -30.19
N ILE A 140 -6.02 -2.99 -29.31
CA ILE A 140 -4.79 -3.06 -28.52
C ILE A 140 -5.17 -3.51 -27.12
N ASN A 141 -5.20 -4.81 -26.89
CA ASN A 141 -5.29 -5.36 -25.53
C ASN A 141 -3.88 -5.33 -24.91
N LEU A 142 -3.65 -4.40 -23.97
CA LEU A 142 -2.30 -4.04 -23.48
C LEU A 142 -1.57 -5.14 -22.70
N CYS A 143 -2.26 -6.22 -22.28
CA CYS A 143 -1.67 -7.38 -21.63
C CYS A 143 -2.38 -8.70 -21.98
N LYS A 144 -3.70 -8.69 -22.15
CA LYS A 144 -4.53 -9.91 -22.25
C LYS A 144 -4.12 -10.84 -23.40
N ASP A 145 -3.77 -10.29 -24.56
CA ASP A 145 -3.42 -11.09 -25.75
C ASP A 145 -2.07 -11.79 -25.62
N GLU A 146 -1.10 -11.11 -25.01
CA GLU A 146 0.26 -11.62 -24.86
C GLU A 146 0.32 -12.67 -23.76
N THR A 147 -0.42 -12.46 -22.67
CA THR A 147 -0.51 -13.47 -21.61
C THR A 147 -1.41 -14.65 -22.00
N SER A 148 -2.46 -14.45 -22.79
CA SER A 148 -3.26 -15.56 -23.34
C SER A 148 -2.45 -16.42 -24.32
N LYS A 149 -1.54 -15.84 -25.10
CA LYS A 149 -0.58 -16.60 -25.93
C LYS A 149 0.42 -17.39 -25.08
N ILE A 150 0.91 -16.84 -23.98
CA ILE A 150 1.76 -17.53 -22.99
C ILE A 150 0.99 -18.70 -22.34
N GLU A 151 -0.27 -18.49 -21.95
CA GLU A 151 -1.14 -19.52 -21.41
C GLU A 151 -1.39 -20.67 -22.39
N LYS A 152 -1.61 -20.35 -23.67
CA LYS A 152 -1.83 -21.36 -24.72
C LYS A 152 -0.56 -22.19 -24.98
N TYR A 153 0.62 -21.55 -24.93
CA TYR A 153 1.91 -22.23 -25.00
C TYR A 153 2.08 -23.22 -23.82
N PHE A 154 1.89 -22.76 -22.58
CA PHE A 154 2.08 -23.59 -21.38
C PHE A 154 0.96 -24.59 -21.08
N GLY A 155 -0.27 -24.33 -21.56
CA GLY A 155 -1.38 -25.27 -21.50
C GLY A 155 -1.19 -26.46 -22.45
N SER A 156 -0.41 -26.30 -23.51
CA SER A 156 -0.16 -27.34 -24.52
C SER A 156 1.01 -28.29 -24.20
N GLN A 157 1.92 -27.92 -23.27
CA GLN A 157 3.09 -28.71 -22.88
C GLN A 157 2.80 -29.85 -21.87
N ASN A 158 1.60 -30.41 -21.84
CA ASN A 158 1.26 -31.59 -21.02
C ASN A 158 1.94 -32.91 -21.49
N LYS A 159 3.02 -32.83 -22.28
CA LYS A 159 3.87 -33.98 -22.65
C LYS A 159 5.24 -33.77 -22.03
N GLY A 160 5.70 -34.78 -21.30
CA GLY A 160 6.80 -34.72 -20.34
C GLY A 160 8.03 -33.94 -20.80
N PHE A 161 8.67 -33.29 -19.83
CA PHE A 161 9.93 -32.57 -19.96
C PHE A 161 10.96 -33.41 -20.71
N ASN A 162 11.38 -32.96 -21.89
CA ASN A 162 12.53 -33.54 -22.59
C ASN A 162 13.80 -32.93 -21.99
N GLU A 163 14.63 -33.77 -21.36
CA GLU A 163 15.83 -33.42 -20.58
C GLU A 163 17.03 -32.90 -21.41
N ASN A 164 16.82 -32.42 -22.65
CA ASN A 164 17.94 -32.26 -23.59
C ASN A 164 18.52 -30.83 -23.69
N ASP A 165 18.04 -29.86 -22.91
CA ASP A 165 18.64 -28.51 -22.86
C ASP A 165 18.39 -27.81 -21.51
N GLU A 166 19.33 -27.96 -20.56
CA GLU A 166 19.21 -27.43 -19.19
C GLU A 166 18.90 -25.92 -19.15
N ASN A 167 19.48 -25.14 -20.08
CA ASN A 167 19.25 -23.69 -20.18
C ASN A 167 17.80 -23.31 -20.55
N GLN A 168 17.13 -24.15 -21.35
CA GLN A 168 15.75 -23.88 -21.79
C GLN A 168 14.74 -24.16 -20.67
N VAL A 169 15.01 -25.20 -19.86
CA VAL A 169 14.17 -25.57 -18.72
C VAL A 169 14.18 -24.47 -17.65
N ASP A 170 15.35 -23.92 -17.32
CA ASP A 170 15.45 -22.87 -16.29
C ASP A 170 14.71 -21.59 -16.67
N GLU A 171 14.81 -21.14 -17.93
CA GLU A 171 14.03 -20.00 -18.42
C GLU A 171 12.52 -20.24 -18.33
N GLU A 172 12.08 -21.47 -18.61
CA GLU A 172 10.66 -21.82 -18.58
C GLU A 172 10.09 -21.75 -17.17
N LEU A 173 10.84 -22.25 -16.19
CA LEU A 173 10.42 -22.22 -14.80
C LEU A 173 10.38 -20.79 -14.25
N VAL A 174 11.32 -19.92 -14.65
CA VAL A 174 11.27 -18.47 -14.32
C VAL A 174 10.01 -17.82 -14.90
N LYS A 175 9.65 -18.14 -16.15
CA LYS A 175 8.42 -17.63 -16.79
C LYS A 175 7.17 -18.05 -16.02
N LEU A 176 7.08 -19.32 -15.62
CA LEU A 176 5.99 -19.84 -14.80
C LEU A 176 5.92 -19.14 -13.42
N ASN A 177 7.05 -18.89 -12.78
CA ASN A 177 7.09 -18.15 -11.51
C ASN A 177 6.52 -16.73 -11.66
N ASN A 178 6.98 -16.00 -12.68
CA ASN A 178 6.53 -14.63 -12.94
C ASN A 178 5.04 -14.57 -13.26
N LEU A 179 4.51 -15.56 -14.00
CA LEU A 179 3.09 -15.67 -14.28
C LEU A 179 2.27 -15.91 -13.00
N GLY A 180 2.79 -16.75 -12.10
CA GLY A 180 2.22 -16.94 -10.77
C GLY A 180 2.13 -15.62 -10.00
N TYR A 181 3.21 -14.83 -10.02
CA TYR A 181 3.27 -13.51 -9.39
C TYR A 181 2.26 -12.52 -9.97
N CYS A 182 2.15 -12.44 -11.30
CA CYS A 182 1.17 -11.59 -11.96
C CYS A 182 -0.25 -11.94 -11.51
N TYR A 183 -0.59 -13.22 -11.43
CA TYR A 183 -1.91 -13.66 -10.95
C TYR A 183 -2.16 -13.37 -9.48
N GLN A 184 -1.15 -13.51 -8.62
CA GLN A 184 -1.28 -13.23 -7.19
C GLN A 184 -1.57 -11.76 -6.91
N TYR A 185 -0.97 -10.84 -7.67
CA TYR A 185 -1.07 -9.40 -7.45
C TYR A 185 -1.96 -8.66 -8.46
N GLY A 186 -2.54 -9.35 -9.43
CA GLY A 186 -3.40 -8.74 -10.45
C GLY A 186 -2.63 -7.84 -11.42
N ILE A 187 -1.38 -8.18 -11.73
CA ILE A 187 -0.55 -7.41 -12.66
C ILE A 187 -0.86 -7.90 -14.08
N GLY A 188 -1.50 -7.07 -14.90
CA GLY A 188 -1.93 -7.44 -16.26
C GLY A 188 -3.17 -8.36 -16.32
N HIS A 189 -3.69 -8.81 -15.18
CA HIS A 189 -4.87 -9.67 -15.05
C HIS A 189 -5.72 -9.30 -13.83
N MET A 190 -6.96 -9.80 -13.79
CA MET A 190 -7.67 -9.90 -12.51
C MET A 190 -6.92 -10.83 -11.57
N LYS A 191 -6.77 -10.40 -10.31
CA LYS A 191 -6.16 -11.21 -9.24
C LYS A 191 -6.83 -12.59 -9.17
N ASN A 192 -6.03 -13.65 -9.22
CA ASN A 192 -6.50 -15.03 -9.13
C ASN A 192 -5.47 -15.91 -8.39
N GLU A 193 -5.71 -16.10 -7.11
CA GLU A 193 -4.77 -16.81 -6.23
C GLU A 193 -4.67 -18.31 -6.55
N PHE A 194 -5.74 -18.93 -7.05
CA PHE A 194 -5.72 -20.34 -7.45
C PHE A 194 -4.84 -20.56 -8.68
N ARG A 195 -4.96 -19.70 -9.70
CA ARG A 195 -4.05 -19.73 -10.86
C ARG A 195 -2.61 -19.43 -10.46
N ALA A 196 -2.39 -18.46 -9.56
CA ALA A 196 -1.06 -18.17 -9.04
C ALA A 196 -0.41 -19.43 -8.43
N LEU A 197 -1.14 -20.10 -7.53
CA LEU A 197 -0.69 -21.35 -6.91
C LEU A 197 -0.35 -22.43 -7.94
N GLN A 198 -1.18 -22.61 -8.98
CA GLN A 198 -0.92 -23.62 -10.01
C GLN A 198 0.40 -23.36 -10.75
N PHE A 199 0.68 -22.12 -11.12
CA PHE A 199 1.92 -21.76 -11.82
C PHE A 199 3.14 -21.88 -10.91
N TYR A 200 3.05 -21.41 -9.67
CA TYR A 200 4.11 -21.63 -8.67
C TYR A 200 4.35 -23.12 -8.43
N LEU A 201 3.31 -23.95 -8.32
CA LEU A 201 3.45 -25.38 -8.12
C LEU A 201 4.18 -26.06 -9.27
N LYS A 202 3.85 -25.71 -10.52
CA LYS A 202 4.55 -26.22 -11.71
C LYS A 202 6.03 -25.83 -11.70
N SER A 203 6.31 -24.54 -11.50
CA SER A 203 7.68 -24.01 -11.48
C SER A 203 8.52 -24.58 -10.31
N ALA A 204 7.93 -24.66 -9.12
CA ALA A 204 8.59 -25.17 -7.91
C ALA A 204 8.93 -26.67 -8.01
N LYS A 205 8.05 -27.46 -8.66
CA LYS A 205 8.30 -28.88 -8.95
C LYS A 205 9.44 -29.07 -9.96
N GLY A 206 9.56 -28.19 -10.95
CA GLY A 206 10.71 -28.17 -11.86
C GLY A 206 12.01 -27.71 -11.21
N GLY A 207 11.95 -27.17 -9.99
CA GLY A 207 13.13 -26.88 -9.18
C GLY A 207 13.50 -25.39 -9.08
N ASN A 208 12.69 -24.47 -9.61
CA ASN A 208 12.97 -23.05 -9.51
C ASN A 208 12.89 -22.56 -8.04
N PRO A 209 13.97 -21.99 -7.48
CA PRO A 209 14.03 -21.62 -6.07
C PRO A 209 13.09 -20.48 -5.69
N ASP A 210 12.85 -19.51 -6.59
CA ASP A 210 11.92 -18.40 -6.32
C ASP A 210 10.47 -18.90 -6.25
N ALA A 211 10.08 -19.80 -7.15
CA ALA A 211 8.77 -20.43 -7.12
C ALA A 211 8.61 -21.35 -5.89
N GLN A 212 9.66 -22.04 -5.47
CA GLN A 212 9.64 -22.80 -4.22
C GLN A 212 9.43 -21.88 -3.01
N ASN A 213 10.08 -20.71 -2.97
CA ASN A 213 9.81 -19.69 -1.96
C ASN A 213 8.35 -19.21 -2.02
N ASN A 214 7.87 -18.80 -3.21
CA ASN A 214 6.51 -18.29 -3.39
C ASN A 214 5.44 -19.33 -3.04
N LEU A 215 5.68 -20.60 -3.38
CA LEU A 215 4.80 -21.70 -3.00
C LEU A 215 4.80 -21.92 -1.47
N GLY A 216 5.96 -21.78 -0.82
CA GLY A 216 6.04 -21.76 0.64
C GLY A 216 5.18 -20.66 1.24
N TYR A 217 5.25 -19.45 0.68
CA TYR A 217 4.45 -18.30 1.08
C TYR A 217 2.95 -18.52 0.87
N CYS A 218 2.55 -19.12 -0.25
CA CYS A 218 1.16 -19.49 -0.49
C CYS A 218 0.62 -20.45 0.57
N TYR A 219 1.39 -21.47 0.95
CA TYR A 219 0.98 -22.39 2.02
C TYR A 219 0.94 -21.73 3.39
N GLN A 220 1.88 -20.86 3.73
CA GLN A 220 1.90 -20.17 5.03
C GLN A 220 0.70 -19.22 5.22
N HIS A 221 0.25 -18.59 4.14
CA HIS A 221 -0.81 -17.57 4.19
C HIS A 221 -2.16 -18.03 3.61
N GLY A 222 -2.25 -19.26 3.10
CA GLY A 222 -3.49 -19.78 2.51
C GLY A 222 -3.88 -19.10 1.18
N ILE A 223 -2.89 -18.71 0.37
CA ILE A 223 -3.14 -18.01 -0.91
C ILE A 223 -3.41 -19.05 -1.99
N GLY A 224 -4.66 -19.13 -2.44
CA GLY A 224 -5.10 -20.10 -3.46
C GLY A 224 -5.18 -21.55 -2.98
N THR A 225 -4.89 -21.82 -1.71
CA THR A 225 -4.92 -23.13 -1.02
C THR A 225 -5.27 -22.93 0.44
N GLU A 226 -5.64 -23.99 1.15
CA GLU A 226 -5.68 -23.97 2.62
C GLU A 226 -4.29 -23.71 3.21
N LYS A 227 -4.25 -22.98 4.32
CA LYS A 227 -3.03 -22.71 5.08
C LYS A 227 -2.42 -24.03 5.58
N ASN A 228 -1.11 -24.21 5.40
CA ASN A 228 -0.38 -25.38 5.85
C ASN A 228 1.10 -25.03 6.14
N ASP A 229 1.42 -24.79 7.41
CA ASP A 229 2.75 -24.34 7.81
C ASP A 229 3.83 -25.42 7.59
N GLU A 230 3.52 -26.71 7.74
CA GLU A 230 4.48 -27.80 7.48
C GLU A 230 4.92 -27.86 6.01
N LYS A 231 3.97 -27.70 5.07
CA LYS A 231 4.27 -27.60 3.63
C LYS A 231 5.06 -26.34 3.33
N ALA A 232 4.75 -25.23 3.98
CA ALA A 232 5.50 -23.98 3.82
C ALA A 232 6.99 -24.19 4.16
N ILE A 233 7.29 -24.74 5.34
CA ILE A 233 8.66 -25.06 5.77
C ILE A 233 9.37 -25.98 4.79
N LYS A 234 8.69 -27.01 4.30
CA LYS A 234 9.27 -27.95 3.35
C LYS A 234 9.71 -27.24 2.06
N TRP A 235 8.90 -26.31 1.56
CA TRP A 235 9.22 -25.56 0.35
C TRP A 235 10.25 -24.46 0.57
N TYR A 236 10.16 -23.70 1.66
CA TYR A 236 11.20 -22.74 2.04
C TYR A 236 12.55 -23.43 2.24
N SER A 237 12.61 -24.58 2.92
CA SER A 237 13.85 -25.33 3.12
C SER A 237 14.48 -25.76 1.80
N LYS A 238 13.67 -26.22 0.83
CA LYS A 238 14.16 -26.57 -0.51
C LYS A 238 14.78 -25.37 -1.22
N ALA A 239 14.08 -24.24 -1.23
CA ALA A 239 14.56 -23.00 -1.86
C ALA A 239 15.81 -22.46 -1.14
N ALA A 240 15.83 -22.48 0.19
CA ALA A 240 16.94 -22.00 1.01
C ALA A 240 18.22 -22.82 0.81
N ASN A 241 18.09 -24.15 0.66
CA ASN A 241 19.21 -25.05 0.34
C ASN A 241 19.78 -24.80 -1.06
N LYS A 242 18.99 -24.21 -1.96
CA LYS A 242 19.45 -23.75 -3.29
C LYS A 242 19.98 -22.30 -3.28
N GLY A 243 20.16 -21.69 -2.11
CA GLY A 243 20.67 -20.33 -2.00
C GLY A 243 19.62 -19.25 -2.27
N ASN A 244 18.33 -19.52 -2.16
CA ASN A 244 17.34 -18.44 -2.27
C ASN A 244 17.34 -17.56 -1.01
N SER A 245 17.76 -16.30 -1.15
CA SER A 245 17.87 -15.38 -0.02
C SER A 245 16.53 -15.06 0.64
N HIS A 246 15.44 -14.94 -0.14
CA HIS A 246 14.10 -14.73 0.40
C HIS A 246 13.61 -15.94 1.21
N ALA A 247 13.85 -17.16 0.70
CA ALA A 247 13.49 -18.38 1.41
C ALA A 247 14.30 -18.59 2.68
N GLN A 248 15.60 -18.27 2.66
CA GLN A 248 16.45 -18.29 3.86
C GLN A 248 15.89 -17.33 4.91
N TYR A 249 15.51 -16.12 4.51
CA TYR A 249 14.86 -15.17 5.43
C TYR A 249 13.52 -15.72 5.97
N ASN A 250 12.64 -16.22 5.10
CA ASN A 250 11.33 -16.75 5.50
C ASN A 250 11.47 -17.96 6.43
N LEU A 251 12.42 -18.86 6.14
CA LEU A 251 12.74 -19.98 7.01
C LEU A 251 13.28 -19.52 8.37
N GLY A 252 14.09 -18.46 8.39
CA GLY A 252 14.54 -17.81 9.62
C GLY A 252 13.37 -17.30 10.47
N ILE A 253 12.39 -16.64 9.84
CA ILE A 253 11.15 -16.17 10.51
C ILE A 253 10.38 -17.35 11.10
N CYS A 254 10.30 -18.46 10.37
CA CYS A 254 9.63 -19.66 10.86
C CYS A 254 10.33 -20.27 12.08
N TYR A 255 11.67 -20.38 12.06
CA TYR A 255 12.43 -20.82 13.23
C TYR A 255 12.33 -19.84 14.40
N GLN A 256 12.26 -18.54 14.16
CA GLN A 256 12.11 -17.56 15.23
C GLN A 256 10.74 -17.66 15.92
N ASN A 257 9.67 -17.78 15.13
CA ASN A 257 8.29 -17.70 15.62
C ASN A 257 7.64 -19.08 15.87
N GLY A 258 8.33 -20.18 15.56
CA GLY A 258 7.79 -21.53 15.71
C GLY A 258 6.66 -21.87 14.71
N VAL A 259 6.73 -21.36 13.49
CA VAL A 259 5.68 -21.57 12.47
C VAL A 259 5.92 -22.88 11.74
N GLY A 260 5.10 -23.91 11.98
CA GLY A 260 5.23 -25.23 11.34
C GLY A 260 6.47 -26.03 11.74
N ILE A 261 7.26 -25.51 12.67
CA ILE A 261 8.47 -26.12 13.25
C ILE A 261 8.66 -25.56 14.66
N PHE A 262 9.35 -26.28 15.55
CA PHE A 262 9.69 -25.73 16.87
C PHE A 262 10.61 -24.51 16.73
N SER A 263 10.45 -23.54 17.64
CA SER A 263 11.28 -22.36 17.65
C SER A 263 12.74 -22.69 17.98
N ASP A 264 13.66 -22.07 17.24
CA ASP A 264 15.11 -22.25 17.38
C ASP A 264 15.82 -20.97 16.92
N TYR A 265 16.13 -20.09 17.87
CA TYR A 265 16.75 -18.80 17.57
C TYR A 265 18.14 -18.92 16.94
N LYS A 266 18.88 -20.00 17.22
CA LYS A 266 20.21 -20.23 16.61
C LYS A 266 20.06 -20.56 15.13
N LYS A 267 19.14 -21.47 14.78
CA LYS A 267 18.83 -21.76 13.37
C LYS A 267 18.22 -20.57 12.64
N ALA A 268 17.39 -19.77 13.33
CA ALA A 268 16.87 -18.53 12.76
C ALA A 268 18.02 -17.58 12.39
N PHE A 269 18.95 -17.35 13.33
CA PHE A 269 20.14 -16.54 13.11
C PHE A 269 20.98 -17.06 11.93
N GLU A 270 21.25 -18.37 11.85
CA GLU A 270 22.00 -18.97 10.74
C GLU A 270 21.32 -18.75 9.38
N CYS A 271 19.98 -18.83 9.34
CA CYS A 271 19.21 -18.58 8.13
C CYS A 271 19.26 -17.10 7.71
N TYR A 272 19.11 -16.18 8.66
CA TYR A 272 19.25 -14.75 8.41
C TYR A 272 20.67 -14.40 7.96
N LEU A 273 21.70 -15.04 8.52
CA LEU A 273 23.09 -14.83 8.15
C LEU A 273 23.33 -15.14 6.68
N LYS A 274 22.91 -16.32 6.23
CA LYS A 274 23.02 -16.73 4.82
C LYS A 274 22.27 -15.76 3.89
N SER A 275 21.07 -15.34 4.27
CA SER A 275 20.26 -14.41 3.48
C SER A 275 20.91 -13.01 3.38
N ALA A 276 21.47 -12.52 4.48
CA ALA A 276 22.12 -11.22 4.58
C ALA A 276 23.45 -11.16 3.80
N GLU A 277 24.22 -12.25 3.82
CA GLU A 277 25.45 -12.42 3.03
C GLU A 277 25.16 -12.38 1.53
N MET A 278 23.98 -12.82 1.10
CA MET A 278 23.48 -12.69 -0.27
C MET A 278 22.90 -11.31 -0.59
N GLY A 279 22.99 -10.34 0.32
CA GLY A 279 22.58 -8.96 0.07
C GLY A 279 21.12 -8.65 0.40
N TYR A 280 20.35 -9.58 1.00
CA TYR A 280 18.96 -9.29 1.33
C TYR A 280 18.86 -8.32 2.50
N THR A 281 18.41 -7.10 2.22
CA THR A 281 18.50 -5.96 3.14
C THR A 281 17.66 -6.12 4.41
N LEU A 282 16.52 -6.82 4.33
CA LEU A 282 15.71 -7.14 5.51
C LEU A 282 16.44 -8.11 6.43
N ALA A 283 17.11 -9.13 5.89
CA ALA A 283 17.93 -10.05 6.70
C ALA A 283 19.14 -9.33 7.33
N GLN A 284 19.78 -8.42 6.60
CA GLN A 284 20.86 -7.59 7.15
C GLN A 284 20.37 -6.75 8.34
N ASN A 285 19.21 -6.10 8.23
CA ASN A 285 18.61 -5.39 9.37
C ASN A 285 18.31 -6.33 10.55
N ILE A 286 17.76 -7.53 10.28
CA ILE A 286 17.48 -8.50 11.34
C ILE A 286 18.75 -8.99 12.02
N LEU A 287 19.85 -9.21 11.30
CA LEU A 287 21.14 -9.53 11.92
C LEU A 287 21.62 -8.43 12.86
N GLY A 288 21.44 -7.16 12.46
CA GLY A 288 21.69 -6.03 13.33
C GLY A 288 20.96 -6.18 14.67
N THR A 289 19.66 -6.49 14.60
CA THR A 289 18.81 -6.72 15.77
C THR A 289 19.22 -7.95 16.57
N CYS A 290 19.60 -9.05 15.92
CA CYS A 290 20.08 -10.26 16.57
C CYS A 290 21.31 -9.98 17.43
N TYR A 291 22.30 -9.28 16.87
CA TYR A 291 23.51 -8.90 17.59
C TYR A 291 23.25 -7.85 18.67
N GLN A 292 22.30 -6.94 18.49
CA GLN A 292 21.98 -5.92 19.50
C GLN A 292 21.28 -6.53 20.73
N ASN A 293 20.38 -7.50 20.51
CA ASN A 293 19.46 -8.02 21.52
C ASN A 293 19.71 -9.48 21.92
N GLU A 294 20.86 -10.05 21.55
CA GLU A 294 21.26 -11.42 21.89
C GLU A 294 20.28 -12.51 21.37
N ILE A 295 19.74 -12.32 20.16
CA ILE A 295 18.77 -13.26 19.58
C ILE A 295 19.52 -14.31 18.75
N GLY A 296 19.72 -15.49 19.34
CA GLY A 296 20.36 -16.63 18.68
C GLY A 296 21.88 -16.53 18.55
N VAL A 297 22.46 -15.40 18.96
CA VAL A 297 23.90 -15.10 18.94
C VAL A 297 24.24 -14.22 20.14
N GLU A 298 25.49 -14.28 20.62
CA GLU A 298 25.98 -13.38 21.67
C GLU A 298 25.90 -11.91 21.22
N LYS A 299 25.59 -11.01 22.17
CA LYS A 299 25.49 -9.58 21.91
C LYS A 299 26.82 -9.00 21.41
N ASP A 300 26.78 -8.31 20.27
CA ASP A 300 27.94 -7.64 19.68
C ASP A 300 27.48 -6.35 18.97
N LEU A 301 27.56 -5.22 19.66
CA LEU A 301 27.11 -3.94 19.11
C LEU A 301 27.91 -3.51 17.87
N LYS A 302 29.19 -3.87 17.75
CA LYS A 302 29.99 -3.52 16.57
C LYS A 302 29.47 -4.26 15.34
N LYS A 303 29.14 -5.55 15.46
CA LYS A 303 28.50 -6.30 14.39
C LYS A 303 27.08 -5.84 14.12
N ALA A 304 26.33 -5.44 15.16
CA ALA A 304 25.00 -4.87 14.99
C ALA A 304 25.04 -3.63 14.08
N ILE A 305 25.92 -2.68 14.42
CA ILE A 305 26.17 -1.45 13.66
C ILE A 305 26.60 -1.76 12.23
N TYR A 306 27.54 -2.70 12.04
CA TYR A 306 28.00 -3.10 10.71
C TYR A 306 26.85 -3.58 9.82
N TRP A 307 25.98 -4.44 10.34
CA TRP A 307 24.86 -4.99 9.58
C TRP A 307 23.75 -3.96 9.34
N TYR A 308 23.46 -3.10 10.33
CA TYR A 308 22.55 -1.98 10.11
C TYR A 308 23.07 -1.01 9.06
N GLN A 309 24.37 -0.66 9.07
CA GLN A 309 24.98 0.21 8.06
C GLN A 309 24.83 -0.39 6.67
N LYS A 310 25.18 -1.66 6.48
CA LYS A 310 24.98 -2.36 5.19
C LYS A 310 23.54 -2.31 4.70
N ALA A 311 22.56 -2.55 5.59
CA ALA A 311 21.15 -2.49 5.22
C ALA A 311 20.70 -1.05 4.89
N ALA A 312 21.14 -0.08 5.68
CA ALA A 312 20.77 1.33 5.54
C ALA A 312 21.32 1.96 4.25
N ASP A 313 22.55 1.60 3.86
CA ASP A 313 23.18 2.03 2.61
C ASP A 313 22.42 1.51 1.39
N ASN A 314 21.81 0.32 1.51
CA ASN A 314 20.89 -0.24 0.50
C ASN A 314 19.44 0.26 0.65
N GLY A 315 19.21 1.32 1.42
CA GLY A 315 17.90 1.98 1.54
C GLY A 315 16.89 1.30 2.48
N ASN A 316 17.34 0.40 3.36
CA ASN A 316 16.44 -0.22 4.34
C ASN A 316 16.01 0.80 5.41
N LYS A 317 14.73 1.17 5.40
CA LYS A 317 14.19 2.19 6.32
C LYS A 317 14.26 1.80 7.79
N PHE A 318 14.11 0.51 8.12
CA PHE A 318 14.21 0.03 9.51
C PHE A 318 15.65 0.14 10.02
N ALA A 319 16.63 -0.23 9.20
CA ALA A 319 18.04 -0.10 9.55
C ALA A 319 18.48 1.35 9.69
N GLN A 320 18.00 2.24 8.81
CA GLN A 320 18.21 3.68 8.93
C GLN A 320 17.68 4.20 10.27
N TYR A 321 16.45 3.85 10.64
CA TYR A 321 15.89 4.21 11.95
C TYR A 321 16.71 3.65 13.12
N ASN A 322 17.13 2.38 13.04
CA ASN A 322 17.94 1.75 14.09
C ASN A 322 19.30 2.44 14.24
N LEU A 323 19.96 2.81 13.15
CA LEU A 323 21.19 3.63 13.22
C LEU A 323 20.92 5.00 13.83
N GLY A 324 19.79 5.62 13.49
CA GLY A 324 19.36 6.87 14.12
C GLY A 324 19.31 6.74 15.64
N ASN A 325 18.69 5.68 16.15
CA ASN A 325 18.63 5.39 17.59
C ASN A 325 20.03 5.16 18.19
N LEU A 326 20.88 4.37 17.53
CA LEU A 326 22.24 4.10 18.02
C LEU A 326 23.09 5.37 18.10
N TYR A 327 23.03 6.24 17.09
CA TYR A 327 23.71 7.54 17.10
C TYR A 327 23.13 8.50 18.15
N ASN A 328 21.80 8.49 18.35
CA ASN A 328 21.14 9.35 19.34
C ASN A 328 21.50 8.95 20.77
N ASN A 329 21.62 7.64 21.03
CA ASN A 329 21.92 7.11 22.36
C ASN A 329 23.43 6.99 22.64
N GLY A 330 24.27 6.87 21.61
CA GLY A 330 25.68 6.50 21.76
C GLY A 330 25.89 5.01 22.08
N ASP A 331 25.00 4.14 21.61
CA ASP A 331 25.03 2.70 21.91
C ASP A 331 26.06 1.98 21.01
N GLY A 332 27.21 1.62 21.59
CA GLY A 332 28.28 0.92 20.86
C GLY A 332 29.09 1.81 19.90
N MET A 333 28.82 3.11 19.89
CA MET A 333 29.52 4.16 19.13
C MET A 333 29.44 5.50 19.85
N GLU A 334 30.16 6.52 19.37
CA GLU A 334 30.03 7.88 19.90
C GLU A 334 28.66 8.46 19.55
N LYS A 335 28.03 9.14 20.53
CA LYS A 335 26.76 9.83 20.33
C LYS A 335 26.94 10.97 19.32
N ASP A 336 26.09 11.01 18.30
CA ASP A 336 26.10 12.03 17.24
C ASP A 336 24.66 12.35 16.82
N GLU A 337 24.10 13.40 17.43
CA GLU A 337 22.70 13.79 17.19
C GLU A 337 22.45 14.23 15.74
N ARG A 338 23.47 14.80 15.06
CA ARG A 338 23.35 15.23 13.67
C ARG A 338 23.22 14.03 12.74
N LYS A 339 24.04 13.00 12.94
CA LYS A 339 23.88 11.74 12.20
C LYS A 339 22.56 11.05 12.54
N ALA A 340 22.13 11.10 13.81
CA ALA A 340 20.83 10.56 14.19
C ALA A 340 19.70 11.21 13.37
N PHE A 341 19.67 12.55 13.33
CA PHE A 341 18.74 13.31 12.50
C PHE A 341 18.80 12.91 11.03
N GLU A 342 19.99 12.82 10.42
CA GLU A 342 20.14 12.43 9.02
C GLU A 342 19.56 11.04 8.72
N TYR A 343 19.76 10.08 9.63
CA TYR A 343 19.23 8.73 9.49
C TYR A 343 17.72 8.66 9.71
N TYR A 344 17.18 9.38 10.70
CA TYR A 344 15.74 9.52 10.87
C TYR A 344 15.09 10.14 9.64
N ASN A 345 15.69 11.19 9.06
CA ASN A 345 15.19 11.81 7.84
C ASN A 345 15.15 10.82 6.67
N LYS A 346 16.26 10.10 6.40
CA LYS A 346 16.32 9.07 5.34
C LYS A 346 15.24 7.99 5.50
N SER A 347 14.96 7.57 6.74
CA SER A 347 13.94 6.57 7.05
C SER A 347 12.51 7.13 6.91
N ALA A 348 12.30 8.37 7.35
CA ALA A 348 11.04 9.10 7.26
C ALA A 348 10.63 9.36 5.81
N ASP A 349 11.60 9.69 4.93
CA ASP A 349 11.41 9.85 3.48
C ASP A 349 10.92 8.56 2.79
N ARG A 350 11.06 7.40 3.46
CA ARG A 350 10.57 6.09 3.00
C ARG A 350 9.30 5.65 3.73
N ASP A 351 8.56 6.60 4.27
CA ASP A 351 7.32 6.39 5.02
C ASP A 351 7.47 5.38 6.16
N TYR A 352 8.52 5.51 6.96
CA TYR A 352 8.58 4.82 8.24
C TYR A 352 8.01 5.69 9.36
N LEU A 353 6.85 5.26 9.90
CA LEU A 353 6.07 6.03 10.86
C LEU A 353 6.86 6.44 12.11
N TYR A 354 7.62 5.49 12.69
CA TYR A 354 8.44 5.76 13.87
C TYR A 354 9.57 6.74 13.58
N ALA A 355 10.17 6.70 12.38
CA ALA A 355 11.17 7.70 12.01
C ALA A 355 10.55 9.08 11.75
N GLN A 356 9.33 9.16 11.20
CA GLN A 356 8.59 10.42 11.09
C GLN A 356 8.32 11.03 12.48
N PHE A 357 7.99 10.18 13.47
CA PHE A 357 7.83 10.61 14.86
C PHE A 357 9.14 11.13 15.47
N GLU A 358 10.24 10.37 15.34
CA GLU A 358 11.53 10.81 15.87
C GLU A 358 12.07 12.05 15.15
N LEU A 359 11.83 12.19 13.85
CA LEU A 359 12.14 13.41 13.11
C LEU A 359 11.35 14.62 13.64
N ALA A 360 10.08 14.43 14.00
CA ALA A 360 9.29 15.47 14.66
C ALA A 360 9.89 15.86 16.02
N CYS A 361 10.30 14.86 16.83
CA CYS A 361 11.01 15.08 18.09
C CYS A 361 12.32 15.85 17.88
N CYS A 362 13.07 15.56 16.82
CA CYS A 362 14.30 16.28 16.49
C CYS A 362 14.04 17.76 16.25
N TYR A 363 13.04 18.11 15.44
CA TYR A 363 12.67 19.50 15.20
C TYR A 363 12.06 20.19 16.43
N GLU A 364 11.32 19.47 17.27
CA GLU A 364 10.75 20.02 18.50
C GLU A 364 11.82 20.39 19.52
N LYS A 365 12.79 19.50 19.73
CA LYS A 365 13.77 19.57 20.82
C LYS A 365 15.14 20.09 20.38
N GLY A 366 15.38 20.23 19.08
CA GLY A 366 16.66 20.64 18.51
C GLY A 366 17.72 19.54 18.54
N ILE A 367 17.33 18.27 18.33
CA ILE A 367 18.25 17.13 18.34
C ILE A 367 18.91 17.02 16.96
N GLY A 368 20.18 17.40 16.87
CA GLY A 368 20.96 17.31 15.63
C GLY A 368 20.62 18.36 14.56
N ILE A 369 19.65 19.23 14.83
CA ILE A 369 19.22 20.33 13.98
C ILE A 369 18.63 21.46 14.83
N ASP A 370 18.54 22.67 14.27
CA ASP A 370 17.87 23.79 14.92
C ASP A 370 16.38 23.51 15.15
N ILE A 371 15.83 24.08 16.22
CA ILE A 371 14.42 23.94 16.59
C ILE A 371 13.53 24.56 15.49
N ASP A 372 12.57 23.78 15.00
CA ASP A 372 11.56 24.19 14.03
C ASP A 372 10.19 23.62 14.45
N LEU A 373 9.48 24.39 15.27
CA LEU A 373 8.19 23.94 15.81
C LEU A 373 7.12 23.77 14.73
N VAL A 374 7.23 24.47 13.60
CA VAL A 374 6.27 24.35 12.49
C VAL A 374 6.45 23.00 11.80
N LYS A 375 7.69 22.63 11.46
CA LYS A 375 7.98 21.30 10.89
C LYS A 375 7.67 20.17 11.87
N ALA A 376 8.00 20.34 13.15
CA ALA A 376 7.63 19.36 14.18
C ALA A 376 6.12 19.13 14.21
N PHE A 377 5.34 20.21 14.20
CA PHE A 377 3.88 20.14 14.16
C PHE A 377 3.36 19.42 12.90
N GLU A 378 3.88 19.73 11.71
CA GLU A 378 3.49 19.08 10.46
C GLU A 378 3.76 17.57 10.48
N LEU A 379 4.93 17.16 10.97
CA LEU A 379 5.28 15.75 11.09
C LEU A 379 4.42 15.03 12.14
N TYR A 380 4.21 15.62 13.32
CA TYR A 380 3.31 15.06 14.32
C TYR A 380 1.89 14.90 13.78
N LYS A 381 1.42 15.86 12.96
CA LYS A 381 0.12 15.76 12.29
C LYS A 381 0.05 14.55 11.36
N ILE A 382 1.05 14.35 10.49
CA ILE A 382 1.11 13.17 9.59
C ILE A 382 1.09 11.87 10.40
N VAL A 383 1.86 11.80 11.48
CA VAL A 383 1.98 10.59 12.32
C VAL A 383 0.67 10.33 13.10
N ALA A 384 0.03 11.38 13.61
CA ALA A 384 -1.25 11.31 14.30
C ALA A 384 -2.40 10.86 13.38
N GLU A 385 -2.42 11.34 12.13
CA GLU A 385 -3.38 10.94 11.09
C GLU A 385 -3.24 9.47 10.69
N LYS A 386 -2.01 8.92 10.77
CA LYS A 386 -1.73 7.48 10.59
C LYS A 386 -2.09 6.64 11.82
N GLY A 387 -2.62 7.24 12.89
CA GLY A 387 -3.19 6.54 14.04
C GLY A 387 -2.25 6.37 15.24
N ASP A 388 -1.10 7.06 15.29
CA ASP A 388 -0.22 6.95 16.45
C ASP A 388 -0.76 7.75 17.65
N ASN A 389 -1.06 7.06 18.74
CA ASN A 389 -1.66 7.65 19.93
C ASN A 389 -0.74 8.67 20.63
N ASN A 390 0.58 8.50 20.58
CA ASN A 390 1.50 9.45 21.21
C ASN A 390 1.54 10.76 20.42
N ALA A 391 1.61 10.68 19.10
CA ALA A 391 1.54 11.84 18.22
C ALA A 391 0.21 12.57 18.35
N GLN A 392 -0.92 11.85 18.46
CA GLN A 392 -2.23 12.46 18.71
C GLN A 392 -2.28 13.25 20.03
N LYS A 393 -1.71 12.71 21.12
CA LYS A 393 -1.61 13.41 22.42
C LYS A 393 -0.74 14.67 22.32
N ILE A 394 0.41 14.55 21.64
CA ILE A 394 1.32 15.68 21.42
C ILE A 394 0.61 16.75 20.58
N LEU A 395 -0.01 16.36 19.47
CA LEU A 395 -0.72 17.26 18.57
C LEU A 395 -1.87 17.99 19.27
N ALA A 396 -2.63 17.31 20.13
CA ALA A 396 -3.64 17.96 20.97
C ALA A 396 -3.02 19.04 21.87
N THR A 397 -1.87 18.76 22.47
CA THR A 397 -1.12 19.70 23.31
C THR A 397 -0.56 20.88 22.50
N LEU A 398 -0.09 20.65 21.28
CA LEU A 398 0.41 21.69 20.38
C LEU A 398 -0.71 22.66 19.98
N TYR A 399 -1.88 22.15 19.59
CA TYR A 399 -3.06 22.98 19.31
C TYR A 399 -3.56 23.73 20.55
N GLN A 400 -3.56 23.10 21.73
CA GLN A 400 -4.00 23.75 22.97
C GLN A 400 -3.13 24.97 23.31
N ASN A 401 -1.83 24.90 23.01
CA ASN A 401 -0.85 25.92 23.36
C ASN A 401 -0.49 26.85 22.20
N GLY A 402 -0.90 26.55 20.97
CA GLY A 402 -0.48 27.29 19.77
C GLY A 402 1.02 27.17 19.50
N LYS A 403 1.60 25.97 19.66
CA LYS A 403 3.02 25.71 19.40
C LYS A 403 3.20 25.12 17.99
N GLY A 404 3.96 25.80 17.14
CA GLY A 404 4.14 25.41 15.74
C GLY A 404 2.90 25.62 14.86
N THR A 405 1.81 26.13 15.43
CA THR A 405 0.52 26.37 14.80
C THR A 405 -0.26 27.40 15.61
N GLU A 406 -1.39 27.89 15.09
CA GLU A 406 -2.30 28.74 15.87
C GLU A 406 -3.01 27.93 16.96
N LYS A 407 -3.32 28.60 18.09
CA LYS A 407 -4.06 27.98 19.18
C LYS A 407 -5.48 27.62 18.72
N ASP A 408 -5.84 26.35 18.82
CA ASP A 408 -7.13 25.81 18.38
C ASP A 408 -7.64 24.77 19.39
N LEU A 409 -8.54 25.19 20.28
CA LEU A 409 -9.06 24.32 21.33
C LEU A 409 -9.96 23.22 20.78
N ASP A 410 -10.71 23.49 19.70
CA ASP A 410 -11.58 22.48 19.11
C ASP A 410 -10.76 21.35 18.48
N LYS A 411 -9.66 21.66 17.78
CA LYS A 411 -8.72 20.64 17.29
C LYS A 411 -8.05 19.88 18.43
N ALA A 412 -7.67 20.57 19.50
CA ALA A 412 -7.10 19.92 20.67
C ALA A 412 -8.08 18.90 21.28
N HIS A 413 -9.36 19.28 21.42
CA HIS A 413 -10.41 18.39 21.89
C HIS A 413 -10.66 17.23 20.94
N TYR A 414 -10.70 17.47 19.63
CA TYR A 414 -10.84 16.40 18.63
C TYR A 414 -9.75 15.34 18.77
N TRP A 415 -8.47 15.75 18.75
CA TRP A 415 -7.34 14.83 18.84
C TRP A 415 -7.28 14.08 20.17
N ARG A 416 -7.66 14.73 21.28
CA ARG A 416 -7.76 14.06 22.58
C ARG A 416 -8.81 12.95 22.58
N ASN A 417 -10.00 13.20 22.04
CA ASN A 417 -11.03 12.16 21.95
C ASN A 417 -10.62 11.05 20.96
N LYS A 418 -9.86 11.37 19.92
CA LYS A 418 -9.39 10.39 18.93
C LYS A 418 -8.52 9.29 19.56
N VAL A 419 -7.70 9.64 20.55
CA VAL A 419 -6.86 8.68 21.30
C VAL A 419 -7.68 7.65 22.07
N GLU A 420 -8.85 8.04 22.57
CA GLU A 420 -9.71 7.21 23.43
C GLU A 420 -10.84 6.53 22.63
N GLU A 421 -10.85 6.66 21.30
CA GLU A 421 -12.02 6.32 20.48
C GLU A 421 -12.43 4.85 20.53
N ASN A 422 -11.48 3.94 20.75
CA ASN A 422 -11.78 2.51 20.79
C ASN A 422 -12.34 2.07 22.15
N ASP A 423 -11.99 2.79 23.22
CA ASP A 423 -12.25 2.35 24.59
C ASP A 423 -13.38 3.13 25.25
N SER A 424 -13.62 4.38 24.84
CA SER A 424 -14.56 5.29 25.50
C SER A 424 -15.79 5.61 24.63
N GLU A 425 -16.97 5.21 25.09
CA GLU A 425 -18.25 5.59 24.48
C GLU A 425 -18.48 7.11 24.49
N ILE A 426 -17.95 7.80 25.52
CA ILE A 426 -18.00 9.26 25.61
C ILE A 426 -17.10 9.89 24.54
N ALA A 427 -15.90 9.34 24.32
CA ALA A 427 -14.99 9.83 23.28
C ALA A 427 -15.59 9.65 21.88
N GLN A 428 -16.21 8.49 21.62
CA GLN A 428 -16.94 8.24 20.37
C GLN A 428 -18.07 9.24 20.17
N TYR A 429 -18.89 9.48 21.20
CA TYR A 429 -19.94 10.50 21.15
C TYR A 429 -19.39 11.91 20.87
N ASN A 430 -18.30 12.29 21.53
CA ASN A 430 -17.65 13.58 21.32
C ASN A 430 -17.09 13.72 19.91
N LEU A 431 -16.50 12.66 19.34
CA LEU A 431 -16.07 12.63 17.94
C LEU A 431 -17.26 12.80 16.99
N GLY A 432 -18.39 12.13 17.26
CA GLY A 432 -19.64 12.34 16.56
C GLY A 432 -20.07 13.82 16.57
N ASN A 433 -20.00 14.47 17.73
CA ASN A 433 -20.27 15.90 17.87
C ASN A 433 -19.27 16.79 17.12
N CYS A 434 -18.00 16.41 17.05
CA CYS A 434 -16.98 17.13 16.28
C CYS A 434 -17.33 17.11 14.79
N TYR A 435 -17.64 15.93 14.24
CA TYR A 435 -18.01 15.76 12.84
C TYR A 435 -19.38 16.37 12.50
N LYS A 436 -20.38 16.28 13.39
CA LYS A 436 -21.70 16.89 13.17
C LYS A 436 -21.63 18.42 13.06
N ASN A 437 -20.81 19.04 13.91
CA ASN A 437 -20.76 20.51 14.04
C ASN A 437 -19.56 21.16 13.34
N GLY A 438 -18.63 20.36 12.81
CA GLY A 438 -17.38 20.87 12.25
C GLY A 438 -16.42 21.46 13.30
N LYS A 439 -16.43 20.94 14.53
CA LYS A 439 -15.55 21.42 15.61
C LYS A 439 -14.21 20.72 15.55
N GLY A 440 -13.17 21.45 15.18
CA GLY A 440 -11.79 20.95 15.09
C GLY A 440 -11.54 20.03 13.89
N ILE A 441 -12.57 19.65 13.16
CA ILE A 441 -12.50 18.83 11.95
C ILE A 441 -13.58 19.28 10.98
N ALA A 442 -13.43 18.97 9.69
CA ALA A 442 -14.47 19.28 8.70
C ALA A 442 -15.78 18.56 9.04
N LYS A 443 -16.91 19.22 8.79
CA LYS A 443 -18.24 18.65 9.00
C LYS A 443 -18.41 17.41 8.10
N ASP A 444 -18.85 16.31 8.68
CA ASP A 444 -19.10 15.04 7.99
C ASP A 444 -20.25 14.30 8.71
N GLU A 445 -21.45 14.36 8.14
CA GLU A 445 -22.63 13.81 8.79
C GLU A 445 -22.65 12.29 8.80
N VAL A 446 -22.04 11.64 7.80
CA VAL A 446 -21.94 10.17 7.72
C VAL A 446 -21.01 9.67 8.81
N LYS A 447 -19.82 10.27 8.97
CA LYS A 447 -18.93 9.92 10.08
C LYS A 447 -19.55 10.24 11.43
N ALA A 448 -20.28 11.35 11.56
CA ALA A 448 -20.98 11.67 12.80
C ALA A 448 -21.93 10.54 13.19
N LEU A 449 -22.74 10.06 12.24
CA LEU A 449 -23.63 8.91 12.41
C LEU A 449 -22.85 7.66 12.86
N GLU A 450 -21.79 7.27 12.16
CA GLU A 450 -20.98 6.09 12.50
C GLU A 450 -20.44 6.15 13.94
N TYR A 451 -19.98 7.31 14.40
CA TYR A 451 -19.49 7.49 15.76
C TYR A 451 -20.61 7.45 16.81
N TYR A 452 -21.79 8.01 16.49
CA TYR A 452 -22.96 7.87 17.34
C TYR A 452 -23.43 6.42 17.44
N GLU A 453 -23.40 5.65 16.35
CA GLU A 453 -23.71 4.21 16.35
C GLU A 453 -22.75 3.44 17.28
N LYS A 454 -21.43 3.61 17.11
CA LYS A 454 -20.43 2.98 17.97
C LYS A 454 -20.64 3.29 19.46
N SER A 455 -20.94 4.55 19.79
CA SER A 455 -21.18 4.99 21.17
C SER A 455 -22.51 4.46 21.72
N ALA A 456 -23.56 4.45 20.91
CA ALA A 456 -24.87 3.94 21.25
C ALA A 456 -24.87 2.41 21.47
N ASP A 457 -24.08 1.67 20.69
CA ASP A 457 -23.89 0.22 20.83
C ASP A 457 -23.23 -0.15 22.16
N LYS A 458 -22.37 0.73 22.69
CA LYS A 458 -21.83 0.64 24.05
C LYS A 458 -22.80 1.10 25.13
N GLY A 459 -24.01 1.52 24.75
CA GLY A 459 -25.10 1.87 25.65
C GLY A 459 -25.14 3.35 26.08
N TYR A 460 -24.30 4.22 25.51
CA TYR A 460 -24.26 5.64 25.88
C TYR A 460 -25.56 6.36 25.48
N VAL A 461 -26.30 6.82 26.48
CA VAL A 461 -27.68 7.26 26.28
C VAL A 461 -27.79 8.55 25.45
N ALA A 462 -26.84 9.47 25.62
CA ALA A 462 -26.81 10.69 24.82
C ALA A 462 -26.49 10.39 23.34
N ALA A 463 -25.68 9.37 23.05
CA ALA A 463 -25.46 8.92 21.68
C ALA A 463 -26.69 8.24 21.09
N GLN A 464 -27.44 7.44 21.87
CA GLN A 464 -28.71 6.86 21.42
C GLN A 464 -29.70 7.96 21.02
N PHE A 465 -29.81 9.01 21.83
CA PHE A 465 -30.64 10.17 21.52
C PHE A 465 -30.19 10.90 20.25
N GLU A 466 -28.89 11.19 20.11
CA GLU A 466 -28.36 11.86 18.91
C GLU A 466 -28.48 11.00 17.65
N LEU A 467 -28.29 9.69 17.76
CA LEU A 467 -28.52 8.74 16.69
C LEU A 467 -30.00 8.75 16.26
N GLY A 468 -30.92 8.81 17.24
CA GLY A 468 -32.34 8.99 16.97
C GLY A 468 -32.62 10.29 16.22
N CYS A 469 -31.94 11.39 16.59
CA CYS A 469 -32.03 12.66 15.88
C CYS A 469 -31.52 12.58 14.44
N CYS A 470 -30.49 11.76 14.20
CA CYS A 470 -29.96 11.55 12.85
C CYS A 470 -30.97 10.83 11.96
N TYR A 471 -31.59 9.75 12.45
CA TYR A 471 -32.63 9.02 11.71
C TYR A 471 -33.92 9.83 11.52
N ASP A 472 -34.31 10.65 12.49
CA ASP A 472 -35.53 11.48 12.40
C ASP A 472 -35.40 12.58 11.33
N LYS A 473 -34.19 13.14 11.20
CA LYS A 473 -33.91 14.30 10.33
C LYS A 473 -33.17 13.95 9.04
N GLY A 474 -32.73 12.70 8.88
CA GLY A 474 -31.91 12.26 7.75
C GLY A 474 -30.49 12.86 7.75
N ILE A 475 -29.86 12.98 8.91
CA ILE A 475 -28.48 13.49 9.05
C ILE A 475 -27.52 12.34 8.84
N GLY A 476 -26.77 12.35 7.73
CA GLY A 476 -25.82 11.30 7.39
C GLY A 476 -26.46 9.95 7.00
N THR A 477 -27.79 9.89 6.90
CA THR A 477 -28.58 8.69 6.57
C THR A 477 -29.93 9.07 5.99
N GLU A 478 -30.67 8.12 5.43
CA GLU A 478 -32.07 8.33 5.06
C GLU A 478 -32.96 8.48 6.29
N VAL A 479 -34.08 9.18 6.13
CA VAL A 479 -35.05 9.36 7.22
C VAL A 479 -35.68 8.00 7.57
N ASP A 480 -35.50 7.57 8.82
CA ASP A 480 -36.13 6.39 9.39
C ASP A 480 -36.78 6.73 10.73
N GLN A 481 -38.05 7.13 10.67
CA GLN A 481 -38.81 7.54 11.85
C GLN A 481 -39.08 6.36 12.80
N ILE A 482 -39.09 5.11 12.32
CA ILE A 482 -39.28 3.93 13.18
C ILE A 482 -38.02 3.71 14.01
N LYS A 483 -36.84 3.73 13.37
CA LYS A 483 -35.56 3.61 14.07
C LYS A 483 -35.32 4.76 15.03
N ALA A 484 -35.68 5.99 14.62
CA ALA A 484 -35.65 7.16 15.50
C ALA A 484 -36.55 6.99 16.73
N LEU A 485 -37.78 6.54 16.54
CA LEU A 485 -38.73 6.26 17.62
C LEU A 485 -38.17 5.23 18.62
N LEU A 486 -37.59 4.13 18.12
CA LEU A 486 -36.99 3.08 18.96
C LEU A 486 -35.82 3.61 19.80
N LEU A 487 -34.96 4.43 19.20
CA LEU A 487 -33.80 5.03 19.86
C LEU A 487 -34.22 6.06 20.92
N TYR A 488 -35.17 6.96 20.60
CA TYR A 488 -35.71 7.91 21.57
C TYR A 488 -36.39 7.20 22.73
N LYS A 489 -37.14 6.13 22.46
CA LYS A 489 -37.74 5.32 23.51
C LYS A 489 -36.68 4.69 24.40
N SER A 490 -35.67 4.04 23.81
CA SER A 490 -34.57 3.43 24.57
C SER A 490 -33.88 4.46 25.48
N ALA A 491 -33.65 5.67 24.98
CA ALA A 491 -33.05 6.74 25.77
C ALA A 491 -33.99 7.25 26.89
N TYR A 492 -35.28 7.41 26.61
CA TYR A 492 -36.30 7.81 27.58
C TYR A 492 -36.47 6.78 28.70
N ASP A 493 -36.55 5.50 28.36
CA ASP A 493 -36.70 4.40 29.32
C ASP A 493 -35.49 4.30 30.27
N LYS A 494 -34.31 4.79 29.83
CA LYS A 494 -33.10 4.96 30.65
C LYS A 494 -33.04 6.28 31.42
N GLY A 495 -34.12 7.08 31.42
CA GLY A 495 -34.23 8.33 32.16
C GLY A 495 -33.62 9.57 31.47
N TYR A 496 -33.29 9.51 30.17
CA TYR A 496 -32.74 10.67 29.45
C TYR A 496 -33.87 11.59 28.97
N GLU A 497 -34.21 12.57 29.82
CA GLU A 497 -35.32 13.51 29.62
C GLU A 497 -35.37 14.19 28.24
N PRO A 498 -34.25 14.60 27.59
CA PRO A 498 -34.30 15.23 26.27
C PRO A 498 -34.97 14.38 25.19
N ALA A 499 -34.99 13.05 25.34
CA ALA A 499 -35.64 12.14 24.40
C ALA A 499 -37.17 12.20 24.43
N SER A 500 -37.75 12.64 25.56
CA SER A 500 -39.19 12.65 25.83
C SER A 500 -39.98 13.42 24.78
N ASN A 501 -39.57 14.66 24.50
CA ASN A 501 -40.26 15.53 23.53
C ASN A 501 -40.23 14.95 22.11
N ASN A 502 -39.09 14.43 21.67
CA ASN A 502 -38.95 13.86 20.34
C ASN A 502 -39.76 12.56 20.21
N LEU A 503 -39.76 11.72 21.25
CA LEU A 503 -40.57 10.51 21.33
C LEU A 503 -42.07 10.81 21.20
N PHE A 504 -42.58 11.75 22.01
CA PHE A 504 -44.00 12.11 21.98
C PHE A 504 -44.42 12.75 20.65
N ASN A 505 -43.55 13.57 20.05
CA ASN A 505 -43.82 14.17 18.74
C ASN A 505 -43.98 13.11 17.63
N LEU A 506 -43.14 12.07 17.61
CA LEU A 506 -43.27 10.97 16.64
C LEU A 506 -44.52 10.13 16.90
N MET A 507 -44.83 9.81 18.17
CA MET A 507 -46.05 9.09 18.53
C MET A 507 -47.32 9.84 18.12
N LYS A 508 -47.35 11.17 18.31
CA LYS A 508 -48.48 12.02 17.90
C LYS A 508 -48.68 12.04 16.38
N LYS A 509 -47.60 11.94 15.61
CA LYS A 509 -47.65 11.78 14.14
C LYS A 509 -48.11 10.39 13.69
N GLY A 510 -48.33 9.46 14.63
CA GLY A 510 -48.75 8.09 14.34
C GLY A 510 -47.63 7.14 13.94
N VAL A 511 -46.37 7.53 14.11
CA VAL A 511 -45.21 6.67 13.88
C VAL A 511 -45.23 5.54 14.91
N GLY A 512 -45.17 4.29 14.45
CA GLY A 512 -45.14 3.11 15.33
C GLY A 512 -46.50 2.60 15.81
N LYS A 513 -47.63 3.04 15.24
CA LYS A 513 -49.00 2.53 15.56
C LYS A 513 -49.17 1.01 15.41
N ASN A 514 -48.33 0.35 14.61
CA ASN A 514 -48.33 -1.11 14.42
C ASN A 514 -47.26 -1.83 15.27
N VAL A 515 -46.50 -1.10 16.08
CA VAL A 515 -45.52 -1.67 17.00
C VAL A 515 -46.23 -1.75 18.36
N TYR A 516 -46.42 -2.96 18.90
CA TYR A 516 -47.17 -3.17 20.14
C TYR A 516 -46.51 -2.43 21.31
N TRP A 517 -47.12 -1.34 21.79
CA TRP A 517 -46.61 -0.54 22.90
C TRP A 517 -47.70 -0.22 23.93
N PHE A 518 -47.32 -0.27 25.21
CA PHE A 518 -48.04 0.45 26.26
C PHE A 518 -47.54 1.91 26.27
N PRO A 519 -48.42 2.92 26.19
CA PRO A 519 -48.01 4.32 26.29
C PRO A 519 -47.40 4.61 27.67
N PRO A 520 -46.43 5.52 27.77
CA PRO A 520 -45.99 6.05 29.06
C PRO A 520 -47.17 6.71 29.80
N PRO A 521 -47.13 6.78 31.15
CA PRO A 521 -48.18 7.45 31.92
C PRO A 521 -48.36 8.90 31.44
N GLY A 522 -49.55 9.23 30.92
CA GLY A 522 -49.92 10.59 30.50
C GLY A 522 -50.14 10.83 29.01
N VAL A 523 -49.90 9.84 28.12
CA VAL A 523 -50.24 9.96 26.69
C VAL A 523 -51.62 9.37 26.41
N VAL A 524 -52.60 10.24 26.12
CA VAL A 524 -53.92 9.83 25.62
C VAL A 524 -53.88 9.86 24.09
N PHE A 525 -53.94 8.69 23.45
CA PHE A 525 -54.24 8.62 22.02
C PHE A 525 -55.72 8.97 21.83
N VAL A 526 -55.99 10.15 21.26
CA VAL A 526 -57.33 10.47 20.78
C VAL A 526 -57.49 9.77 19.43
N GLU A 527 -58.25 8.68 19.40
CA GLU A 527 -58.77 8.13 18.15
C GLU A 527 -59.73 9.15 17.54
N GLU A 528 -59.31 9.86 16.49
CA GLU A 528 -60.27 10.48 15.58
C GLU A 528 -61.01 9.35 14.85
N LYS A 529 -62.19 9.01 15.36
CA LYS A 529 -63.17 8.24 14.60
C LYS A 529 -63.69 9.12 13.48
N SER A 530 -63.37 8.72 12.25
CA SER A 530 -63.91 9.24 10.98
C SER A 530 -65.44 9.21 10.94
#